data_AF-A0A356FSB9-F1
#
_entry.id   AF-A0A356FSB9-F1
#
_cell.length_a   1.000
_cell.length_b   1.000
_cell.length_c   1.000
_cell.angle_alpha   90.00
_cell.angle_beta   90.00
_cell.angle_gamma   90.00
#
_symmetry.space_group_name_H-M   'P 1'
#
loop_
_entity.id
_entity.type
_entity.pdbx_description
1 polymer ?
#
loop_
_entity_poly.entity_id
_entity_poly.type
_entity_poly.pdbx_seq_one_letter_code
_entity_poly.pdbx_strand_id
1 'polypeptide(L)' 'SRPIDSRTLGEKRDVSYGMQRIEVHCKVCGAHQGHVFQDGPSDRGGLRYCINSASLLFEPLNDLDEVRAKVVAWYAPK' A
#
# COMPACT_ATOMS: atom_id res chain seq x y z
N SER A 1 -8.17 3.67 2.90
CA SER A 1 -7.19 4.33 3.78
C SER A 1 -6.14 3.38 4.34
N ARG A 2 -6.06 2.12 3.89
CA ARG A 2 -5.09 1.11 4.34
C ARG A 2 -4.80 0.13 3.20
N PRO A 3 -3.66 -0.57 3.22
CA PRO A 3 -3.41 -1.67 2.29
C PRO A 3 -4.47 -2.77 2.42
N ILE A 4 -4.62 -3.56 1.36
CA ILE A 4 -5.53 -4.71 1.36
C ILE A 4 -5.07 -5.81 2.33
N ASP A 5 -3.76 -5.93 2.55
CA ASP A 5 -3.15 -6.86 3.50
C ASP A 5 -1.85 -6.26 4.04
N SER A 6 -1.55 -6.48 5.32
CA SER A 6 -0.33 -5.97 5.98
C SER A 6 0.97 -6.45 5.33
N ARG A 7 0.93 -7.54 4.56
CA ARG A 7 2.10 -8.15 3.89
C ARG A 7 2.44 -7.51 2.55
N THR A 8 1.60 -6.62 2.01
CA THR A 8 1.84 -6.03 0.67
C THR A 8 2.79 -4.83 0.71
N LEU A 9 2.71 -4.03 1.77
CA LEU A 9 3.44 -2.75 1.89
C LEU A 9 4.42 -2.75 3.08
N GLY A 10 5.62 -2.27 2.81
CA GLY A 10 6.64 -1.92 3.80
C GLY A 10 6.74 -0.40 3.94
N GLU A 11 7.22 0.03 5.10
CA GLU A 11 7.37 1.45 5.45
C GLU A 11 8.83 1.74 5.79
N LYS A 12 9.33 2.88 5.33
CA LYS A 12 10.71 3.34 5.61
C LYS A 12 10.74 4.84 5.86
N ARG A 13 11.56 5.27 6.81
CA ARG A 13 11.81 6.70 7.03
C ARG A 13 12.48 7.31 5.80
N ASP A 14 11.90 8.39 5.28
CA ASP A 14 12.42 9.17 4.16
C ASP A 14 12.69 10.61 4.61
N VAL A 15 13.95 11.03 4.48
CA VAL A 15 14.43 12.38 4.83
C VAL A 15 14.83 13.22 3.61
N SER A 16 14.45 12.76 2.42
CA SER A 16 14.72 13.47 1.17
C SER A 16 14.04 14.84 1.12
N TYR A 17 14.63 15.74 0.32
CA TYR A 17 14.12 17.10 0.09
C TYR A 17 13.93 17.94 1.36
N GLY A 18 14.67 17.62 2.44
CA GLY A 18 14.58 18.33 3.71
C GLY A 18 13.28 18.09 4.49
N MET A 19 12.49 17.10 4.09
CA MET A 19 11.23 16.73 4.76
C MET A 19 11.40 15.49 5.64
N GLN A 20 10.49 15.24 6.58
CA GLN A 20 10.38 13.95 7.26
C GLN A 20 9.09 13.25 6.83
N ARG A 21 9.22 12.16 6.09
CA ARG A 21 8.11 11.38 5.54
C ARG A 21 8.30 9.90 5.81
N ILE A 22 7.25 9.12 5.55
CA ILE A 22 7.31 7.66 5.54
C ILE A 22 7.08 7.19 4.11
N GLU A 23 8.14 6.67 3.49
CA GLU A 23 8.07 5.97 2.21
C GLU A 23 7.27 4.68 2.38
N VAL A 24 6.45 4.39 1.37
CA VAL A 24 5.75 3.12 1.19
C VAL A 24 6.35 2.40 -0.02
N HIS A 25 6.72 1.14 0.16
CA HIS A 25 7.33 0.29 -0.87
C HIS A 25 6.74 -1.13 -0.87
N CYS A 26 6.91 -1.87 -1.96
CA CYS A 26 6.49 -3.26 -2.05
C CYS A 26 7.28 -4.13 -1.06
N LYS A 27 6.59 -4.88 -0.19
CA LYS A 27 7.24 -5.80 0.77
C LYS A 27 7.93 -7.00 0.12
N VAL A 28 7.57 -7.32 -1.13
CA VAL A 28 8.10 -8.49 -1.85
C VAL A 28 9.35 -8.12 -2.66
N CYS A 29 9.30 -7.07 -3.47
CA CYS A 29 10.40 -6.69 -4.37
C CYS A 29 11.14 -5.39 -3.98
N GLY A 30 10.65 -4.65 -2.99
CA GLY A 30 11.25 -3.39 -2.53
C GLY A 30 10.98 -2.18 -3.43
N ALA A 31 10.23 -2.33 -4.53
CA ALA A 31 9.94 -1.21 -5.44
C ALA A 31 9.19 -0.08 -4.74
N HIS A 32 9.60 1.16 -5.01
CA HIS A 32 8.96 2.37 -4.51
C HIS A 32 7.51 2.48 -5.00
N GLN A 33 6.59 2.81 -4.10
CA GLN A 33 5.18 3.05 -4.44
C GLN A 33 4.74 4.47 -4.10
N GLY A 34 5.22 5.06 -3.01
CA GLY A 34 4.89 6.43 -2.64
C GLY A 34 5.16 6.72 -1.18
N HIS A 35 4.20 7.39 -0.51
CA HIS A 35 4.31 7.79 0.89
C HIS A 35 2.99 7.65 1.65
N VAL A 36 3.06 7.53 2.97
CA VAL A 36 1.89 7.55 3.86
C VAL A 36 1.92 8.77 4.79
N PHE A 37 0.74 9.37 4.99
CA PHE A 37 0.54 10.57 5.79
C PHE A 37 -0.60 10.37 6.80
N GLN A 38 -0.59 11.14 7.89
CA GLN A 38 -1.60 11.13 8.96
C GLN A 38 -2.71 12.18 8.75
N ASP A 39 -2.88 12.66 7.52
CA ASP A 39 -3.86 13.67 7.11
C ASP A 39 -5.07 13.06 6.38
N GLY A 40 -5.28 11.75 6.53
CA GLY A 40 -6.41 11.05 5.93
C GLY A 40 -7.71 11.26 6.70
N PRO A 41 -8.86 10.83 6.14
CA PRO A 41 -10.16 10.89 6.81
C PRO A 41 -10.15 10.16 8.16
N SER A 42 -10.55 10.87 9.23
CA SER A 42 -10.49 10.36 10.61
C SER A 42 -11.41 9.16 10.83
N ASP A 43 -12.59 9.15 10.22
CA ASP A 43 -13.57 8.05 10.22
C ASP A 43 -13.02 6.75 9.59
N ARG A 44 -11.94 6.83 8.80
CA ARG A 44 -11.30 5.69 8.13
C ARG A 44 -9.93 5.34 8.70
N GLY A 45 -9.58 5.91 9.86
CA GLY A 45 -8.33 5.66 10.58
C GLY A 45 -7.25 6.73 10.38
N GLY A 46 -7.56 7.86 9.73
CA GLY A 46 -6.66 9.02 9.67
C GLY A 46 -5.45 8.90 8.73
N LEU A 47 -5.28 7.76 8.05
CA LEU A 47 -4.14 7.53 7.15
C LEU A 47 -4.49 7.77 5.68
N ARG A 48 -3.58 8.44 4.98
CA ARG A 48 -3.63 8.63 3.52
C ARG A 48 -2.41 7.99 2.87
N TYR A 49 -2.66 6.94 2.09
CA TYR A 49 -1.66 6.27 1.27
C TYR A 49 -1.61 6.96 -0.11
N CYS A 50 -0.57 7.75 -0.34
CA CYS A 50 -0.35 8.48 -1.57
C CYS A 50 0.55 7.64 -2.48
N ILE A 51 -0.07 6.84 -3.37
CA ILE A 51 0.62 5.87 -4.22
C ILE A 51 0.67 6.38 -5.66
N ASN A 52 1.85 6.29 -6.28
CA ASN A 52 2.06 6.65 -7.67
C ASN A 52 1.34 5.67 -8.59
N SER A 53 0.53 6.15 -9.52
CA SER A 53 -0.18 5.31 -10.49
C SER A 53 0.78 4.48 -11.35
N ALA A 54 1.97 5.00 -11.67
CA ALA A 54 3.01 4.29 -12.42
C ALA A 54 3.53 3.03 -11.70
N SER A 55 3.28 2.89 -10.39
CA SER A 55 3.66 1.71 -9.60
C SER A 55 2.54 0.67 -9.49
N LEU A 56 1.39 0.90 -10.13
CA LEU A 56 0.20 0.08 -10.01
C LEU A 56 -0.29 -0.40 -11.38
N LEU A 57 -0.85 -1.61 -11.41
CA LEU A 57 -1.70 -2.09 -12.48
C LEU A 57 -3.10 -2.30 -11.90
N PHE A 58 -4.11 -1.70 -12.53
CA PHE A 58 -5.49 -1.88 -12.10
C PHE A 58 -6.06 -3.17 -12.68
N GLU A 59 -6.52 -4.07 -11.83
CA GLU A 59 -7.29 -5.25 -12.22
C GLU A 59 -8.78 -5.02 -11.87
N PRO A 60 -9.68 -4.97 -12.86
CA PRO A 60 -11.10 -4.86 -12.59
C PRO A 60 -11.62 -6.18 -11.99
N LEU A 61 -12.12 -6.11 -10.77
CA LEU A 61 -12.84 -7.19 -10.11
C LEU A 61 -14.17 -6.63 -9.61
N ASN A 62 -15.24 -7.38 -9.85
CA ASN A 62 -16.60 -6.96 -9.51
C ASN A 62 -16.99 -7.35 -8.08
N ASP A 63 -16.17 -8.19 -7.42
CA ASP A 63 -16.43 -8.70 -6.08
C ASP A 63 -15.19 -8.55 -5.17
N LEU A 64 -15.40 -7.99 -3.98
CA LEU A 64 -14.37 -7.82 -2.97
C LEU A 64 -13.89 -9.15 -2.39
N ASP A 65 -14.75 -10.17 -2.35
CA ASP A 65 -14.37 -11.47 -1.80
C ASP A 65 -13.44 -12.22 -2.77
N GLU A 66 -13.62 -12.06 -4.08
CA GLU A 66 -12.66 -12.51 -5.09
C GLU A 66 -11.30 -11.83 -4.92
N VAL A 67 -11.28 -10.51 -4.69
CA VAL A 67 -10.03 -9.76 -4.47
C VAL A 67 -9.31 -10.31 -3.22
N ARG A 68 -10.04 -10.50 -2.11
CA ARG A 68 -9.47 -11.04 -0.88
C ARG A 68 -8.93 -12.45 -1.07
N ALA A 69 -9.67 -13.32 -1.74
CA ALA A 69 -9.23 -14.69 -2.04
C ALA A 69 -7.94 -14.70 -2.87
N LYS A 70 -7.84 -13.84 -3.90
CA LYS A 70 -6.60 -13.66 -4.68
C LYS A 70 -5.41 -13.25 -3.81
N VAL A 71 -5.60 -12.25 -2.94
CA VAL A 71 -4.53 -11.78 -2.04
C VAL A 71 -4.07 -12.87 -1.09
N VAL A 72 -4.99 -13.67 -0.53
CA VAL A 72 -4.63 -14.82 0.32
C VAL A 72 -3.81 -15.84 -0.47
N ALA A 73 -4.24 -16.17 -1.70
CA ALA A 73 -3.56 -17.13 -2.56
C ALA A 73 -2.13 -16.71 -2.93
N TRP A 74 -1.83 -15.41 -3.05
CA TRP A 74 -0.47 -14.92 -3.32
C TRP A 74 0.56 -15.36 -2.27
N TYR A 75 0.12 -15.55 -1.03
CA TYR A 75 0.98 -15.91 0.10
C TYR A 75 0.79 -17.35 0.57
N ALA A 76 0.01 -18.17 -0.14
CA ALA A 76 -0.12 -19.58 0.18
C ALA A 76 1.23 -20.30 -0.08
N PRO A 77 1.65 -21.23 0.80
CA PRO A 77 2.81 -22.06 0.52
C PRO A 77 2.59 -22.82 -0.79
N LYS A 78 3.61 -22.82 -1.64
CA LYS A 78 3.61 -23.59 -2.89
C LYS A 78 3.84 -25.07 -2.63
#